data_AF-K9ZEY2-F1
#
_entry.id   AF-K9ZEY2-F1
#
_cell.length_a   1.000
_cell.length_b   1.000
_cell.length_c   1.000
_cell.angle_alpha   90.00
_cell.angle_beta   90.00
_cell.angle_gamma   90.00
#
_symmetry.space_group_name_H-M   'P 1'
#
loop_
_entity.id
_entity.type
_entity.pdbx_description
1 polymer ?
#
loop_
_entity_poly.entity_id
_entity_poly.type
_entity_poly.pdbx_seq_one_letter_code
_entity_poly.pdbx_strand_id
1 'polypeptide(L)'
;MTIYNNQESPNPLFAKIESVRRRQGKVRDTHINLAHGSGGKAMRDLIDDVFVKSFDNPILSQLEDQATFNLANLLQHGDRLAFTTDSYVVDPLFFPGSDIGELAINGTINDLAVSGAKPLYLTCSVILEEGLPVETLRRVARSMQTAAQKAGVQIVTGDTKVVNRGCADKLFINTAGIGIIPTGIDISARNIQPGDIIIVNGEIGNHGTAILIARGELALDCDIESDCQALHDLVATILKTCPNIHAMRDATRGGLATVLNEFALTANVGICLNENSIPIREQVNGVCEILGLDPLYLANEGKLVIVAPQEKADAILSAMKTHPAGKQAAIIGEIIPTPPGIVLLKTAFGAERIVDMLVGDQLPRIC
;
A
#
# COMPACT_ATOMS: atom_id res chain seq x y z
N MET A 1 -25.05 8.90 -68.90
CA MET A 1 -25.97 8.13 -68.05
C MET A 1 -25.47 8.27 -66.62
N THR A 2 -26.19 9.04 -65.83
CA THR A 2 -25.83 9.51 -64.49
C THR A 2 -25.97 8.35 -63.50
N ILE A 3 -24.87 7.97 -62.84
CA ILE A 3 -24.91 7.03 -61.70
C ILE A 3 -25.30 7.87 -60.48
N TYR A 4 -26.48 7.61 -59.93
CA TYR A 4 -26.99 8.24 -58.71
C TYR A 4 -26.04 7.94 -57.54
N ASN A 5 -25.37 8.98 -57.07
CA ASN A 5 -24.61 8.96 -55.82
C ASN A 5 -25.62 9.20 -54.68
N ASN A 6 -26.21 8.13 -54.14
CA ASN A 6 -27.02 8.21 -52.92
C ASN A 6 -26.07 8.41 -51.72
N GLN A 7 -25.64 9.65 -51.50
CA GLN A 7 -25.17 10.07 -50.18
C GLN A 7 -26.41 10.22 -49.30
N GLU A 8 -26.78 9.16 -48.58
CA GLU A 8 -27.70 9.29 -47.47
C GLU A 8 -27.08 10.26 -46.45
N SER A 9 -27.68 11.45 -46.34
CA SER A 9 -27.39 12.39 -45.27
C SER A 9 -27.54 11.67 -43.92
N PRO A 10 -26.54 11.69 -43.03
CA PRO A 10 -26.58 10.94 -41.78
C PRO A 10 -27.82 11.36 -41.00
N ASN A 11 -28.68 10.39 -40.70
CA ASN A 11 -29.98 10.70 -40.11
C ASN A 11 -29.74 11.48 -38.80
N PRO A 12 -30.40 12.65 -38.64
CA PRO A 12 -30.10 13.60 -37.56
C PRO A 12 -30.33 13.00 -36.17
N LEU A 13 -31.15 11.96 -36.05
CA LEU A 13 -31.27 11.17 -34.83
C LEU A 13 -29.96 10.43 -34.49
N PHE A 14 -29.31 9.80 -35.47
CA PHE A 14 -28.03 9.11 -35.27
C PHE A 14 -26.90 10.09 -34.99
N ALA A 15 -26.84 11.24 -35.68
CA ALA A 15 -25.87 12.29 -35.36
C ALA A 15 -26.07 12.85 -33.93
N LYS A 16 -27.32 12.99 -33.48
CA LYS A 16 -27.65 13.39 -32.10
C LYS A 16 -27.31 12.29 -31.10
N ILE A 17 -27.57 11.01 -31.41
CA ILE A 17 -27.18 9.85 -30.59
C ILE A 17 -25.65 9.74 -30.49
N GLU A 18 -24.91 9.93 -31.57
CA GLU A 18 -23.44 9.96 -31.58
C GLU A 18 -22.90 11.11 -30.74
N SER A 19 -23.48 12.31 -30.86
CA SER A 19 -23.09 13.46 -30.03
C SER A 19 -23.36 13.25 -28.52
N VAL A 20 -24.40 12.48 -28.17
CA VAL A 20 -24.75 12.13 -26.80
C VAL A 20 -23.89 10.97 -26.28
N ARG A 21 -23.52 10.01 -27.14
CA ARG A 21 -22.59 8.91 -26.81
C ARG A 21 -21.15 9.37 -26.61
N ARG A 22 -20.72 10.46 -27.28
CA ARG A 22 -19.39 11.06 -27.10
C ARG A 22 -19.24 11.93 -25.85
N ARG A 23 -20.34 12.28 -25.17
CA ARG A 23 -20.27 13.00 -23.90
C ARG A 23 -19.87 12.02 -22.80
N GLN A 24 -18.75 12.28 -22.13
CA GLN A 24 -18.39 11.58 -20.90
C GLN A 24 -19.55 11.65 -19.91
N GLY A 25 -19.89 10.51 -19.33
CA GLY A 25 -20.92 10.41 -18.31
C GLY A 25 -20.63 11.31 -17.11
N LYS A 26 -21.69 11.76 -16.45
CA LYS A 26 -21.60 12.42 -15.15
C LYS A 26 -22.68 11.86 -14.25
N VAL A 27 -22.28 11.27 -13.13
CA VAL A 27 -23.23 10.78 -12.14
C VAL A 27 -23.96 11.98 -11.50
N ARG A 28 -25.29 11.92 -11.48
CA ARG A 28 -26.15 12.99 -10.96
C ARG A 28 -26.67 12.69 -9.56
N ASP A 29 -26.73 11.42 -9.20
CA ASP A 29 -27.12 10.97 -7.88
C ASP A 29 -26.14 11.47 -6.82
N THR A 30 -26.64 11.76 -5.62
CA THR A 30 -25.83 12.18 -4.48
C THR A 30 -25.27 10.99 -3.69
N HIS A 31 -25.89 9.81 -3.84
CA HIS A 31 -25.52 8.58 -3.16
C HIS A 31 -25.49 7.41 -4.15
N ILE A 32 -24.66 6.41 -3.84
CA ILE A 32 -24.58 5.16 -4.59
C ILE A 32 -25.90 4.38 -4.44
N ASN A 33 -26.43 3.86 -5.54
CA ASN A 33 -27.60 2.97 -5.56
C ASN A 33 -27.23 1.70 -6.35
N LEU A 34 -28.08 0.67 -6.28
CA LEU A 34 -27.81 -0.62 -6.94
C LEU A 34 -27.68 -0.51 -8.48
N ALA A 35 -28.25 0.52 -9.12
CA ALA A 35 -28.10 0.71 -10.56
C ALA A 35 -26.67 1.11 -10.95
N HIS A 36 -25.87 1.64 -10.03
CA HIS A 36 -24.45 1.90 -10.26
C HIS A 36 -23.59 0.63 -10.28
N GLY A 37 -24.13 -0.54 -9.92
CA GLY A 37 -23.43 -1.84 -9.98
C GLY A 37 -24.02 -2.85 -10.97
N SER A 38 -24.97 -2.43 -11.82
CA SER A 38 -25.76 -3.34 -12.66
C SER A 38 -25.25 -3.51 -14.10
N GLY A 39 -24.08 -2.96 -14.43
CA GLY A 39 -23.51 -3.03 -15.80
C GLY A 39 -24.16 -2.10 -16.82
N GLY A 40 -25.17 -1.31 -16.41
CA GLY A 40 -25.91 -0.41 -17.28
C GLY A 40 -25.29 0.99 -17.44
N LYS A 41 -26.08 1.92 -17.98
CA LYS A 41 -25.66 3.31 -18.21
C LYS A 41 -25.25 4.02 -16.90
N ALA A 42 -25.95 3.78 -15.80
CA ALA A 42 -25.65 4.42 -14.52
C ALA A 42 -24.26 4.01 -13.98
N MET A 43 -23.89 2.73 -14.10
CA MET A 43 -22.54 2.25 -13.78
C MET A 43 -21.49 2.90 -14.69
N ARG A 44 -21.74 2.98 -16.00
CA ARG A 44 -20.83 3.65 -16.93
C ARG A 44 -20.65 5.13 -16.60
N ASP A 45 -21.74 5.84 -16.29
CA ASP A 45 -21.68 7.26 -15.90
C ASP A 45 -20.90 7.46 -14.59
N LEU A 46 -20.96 6.51 -13.65
CA LEU A 46 -20.15 6.52 -12.43
C LEU A 46 -18.66 6.28 -12.75
N ILE A 47 -18.35 5.25 -13.54
CA ILE A 47 -16.98 4.90 -13.92
C ILE A 47 -16.31 6.06 -14.67
N ASP A 48 -16.99 6.63 -15.66
CA ASP A 48 -16.49 7.77 -16.42
C ASP A 48 -16.25 8.99 -15.52
N ASP A 49 -17.18 9.30 -14.60
CA ASP A 49 -17.10 10.50 -13.78
C ASP A 49 -16.07 10.41 -12.65
N VAL A 50 -15.95 9.25 -12.02
CA VAL A 50 -15.17 9.06 -10.79
C VAL A 50 -13.80 8.46 -11.07
N PHE A 51 -13.73 7.39 -11.87
CA PHE A 51 -12.51 6.61 -12.04
C PHE A 51 -11.74 7.01 -13.30
N VAL A 52 -12.36 7.00 -14.48
CA VAL A 52 -11.66 7.29 -15.74
C VAL A 52 -11.13 8.72 -15.77
N LYS A 53 -11.92 9.71 -15.34
CA LYS A 53 -11.45 11.10 -15.21
C LYS A 53 -10.30 11.27 -14.21
N SER A 54 -10.27 10.47 -13.15
CA SER A 54 -9.23 10.56 -12.12
C SER A 54 -7.96 9.79 -12.52
N PHE A 55 -8.08 8.68 -13.25
CA PHE A 55 -6.95 7.80 -13.57
C PHE A 55 -6.52 7.87 -15.03
N ASP A 56 -6.93 8.92 -15.75
CA ASP A 56 -6.79 9.02 -17.20
C ASP A 56 -5.38 8.67 -17.70
N ASN A 57 -5.30 7.63 -18.52
CA ASN A 57 -4.07 7.21 -19.19
C ASN A 57 -4.41 6.41 -20.47
N PRO A 58 -3.46 6.30 -21.43
CA PRO A 58 -3.70 5.64 -22.72
C PRO A 58 -4.07 4.16 -22.63
N ILE A 59 -3.75 3.48 -21.52
CA ILE A 59 -4.08 2.06 -21.33
C ILE A 59 -5.52 1.95 -20.83
N LEU A 60 -5.85 2.68 -19.75
CA LEU A 60 -7.20 2.66 -19.15
C LEU A 60 -8.27 3.21 -20.11
N SER A 61 -7.94 4.23 -20.89
CA SER A 61 -8.88 4.89 -21.82
C SER A 61 -9.42 3.98 -22.94
N GLN A 62 -8.80 2.82 -23.16
CA GLN A 62 -9.27 1.83 -24.14
C GLN A 62 -10.56 1.14 -23.67
N LEU A 63 -10.76 1.02 -22.35
CA LEU A 63 -11.96 0.40 -21.73
C LEU A 63 -12.29 -0.99 -22.30
N GLU A 64 -11.26 -1.74 -22.66
CA GLU A 64 -11.34 -3.17 -22.96
C GLU A 64 -11.42 -3.99 -21.65
N ASP A 65 -11.70 -5.29 -21.76
CA ASP A 65 -11.82 -6.19 -20.60
C ASP A 65 -10.50 -6.36 -19.82
N GLN A 66 -9.37 -5.93 -20.39
CA GLN A 66 -8.03 -6.10 -19.82
C GLN A 66 -7.08 -4.96 -20.22
N ALA A 67 -6.13 -4.65 -19.34
CA ALA A 67 -4.95 -3.88 -19.70
C ALA A 67 -3.96 -4.79 -20.46
N THR A 68 -3.29 -4.24 -21.48
CA THR A 68 -2.23 -4.95 -22.22
C THR A 68 -0.92 -4.17 -22.15
N PHE A 69 0.19 -4.89 -22.07
CA PHE A 69 1.52 -4.30 -21.92
C PHE A 69 2.48 -4.88 -22.96
N ASN A 70 3.38 -4.03 -23.46
CA ASN A 70 4.48 -4.50 -24.29
C ASN A 70 5.56 -5.11 -23.39
N LEU A 71 5.75 -6.44 -23.50
CA LEU A 71 6.74 -7.16 -22.70
C LEU A 71 8.17 -6.67 -22.93
N ALA A 72 8.53 -6.25 -24.14
CA ALA A 72 9.87 -5.72 -24.42
C ALA A 72 10.16 -4.43 -23.65
N ASN A 73 9.14 -3.61 -23.37
CA ASN A 73 9.30 -2.42 -22.52
C ASN A 73 9.49 -2.81 -21.06
N LEU A 74 8.73 -3.79 -20.55
CA LEU A 74 8.88 -4.27 -19.17
C LEU A 74 10.27 -4.85 -18.92
N LEU A 75 10.78 -5.64 -19.87
CA LEU A 75 12.09 -6.28 -19.79
C LEU A 75 13.28 -5.29 -19.80
N GLN A 76 13.06 -4.01 -20.13
CA GLN A 76 14.10 -2.98 -19.97
C GLN A 76 14.40 -2.65 -18.50
N HIS A 77 13.48 -3.00 -17.58
CA HIS A 77 13.63 -2.72 -16.16
C HIS A 77 14.24 -3.89 -15.37
N GLY A 78 14.28 -5.10 -15.94
CA GLY A 78 14.76 -6.30 -15.27
C GLY A 78 14.22 -7.58 -15.89
N ASP A 79 14.43 -8.69 -15.19
CA ASP A 79 14.20 -10.04 -15.71
C ASP A 79 13.07 -10.82 -15.02
N ARG A 80 12.52 -10.28 -13.93
CA ARG A 80 11.44 -10.91 -13.16
C ARG A 80 10.32 -9.92 -12.91
N LEU A 81 9.09 -10.40 -13.06
CA LEU A 81 7.88 -9.65 -12.76
C LEU A 81 7.44 -9.99 -11.33
N ALA A 82 7.33 -8.97 -10.49
CA ALA A 82 6.67 -9.05 -9.19
C ALA A 82 5.18 -8.75 -9.38
N PHE A 83 4.33 -9.52 -8.71
CA PHE A 83 2.88 -9.37 -8.73
C PHE A 83 2.36 -9.56 -7.31
N THR A 84 1.63 -8.56 -6.81
CA THR A 84 1.00 -8.58 -5.48
C THR A 84 -0.45 -8.14 -5.57
N THR A 85 -1.22 -8.42 -4.53
CA THR A 85 -2.54 -7.85 -4.33
C THR A 85 -2.87 -7.76 -2.86
N ASP A 86 -3.58 -6.70 -2.50
CA ASP A 86 -4.06 -6.52 -1.14
C ASP A 86 -5.46 -5.89 -1.13
N SER A 87 -6.18 -6.09 -0.04
CA SER A 87 -7.53 -5.57 0.16
C SER A 87 -7.59 -4.71 1.40
N TYR A 88 -8.08 -3.49 1.23
CA TYR A 88 -8.09 -2.44 2.22
C TYR A 88 -9.50 -2.28 2.77
N VAL A 89 -9.61 -2.45 4.09
CA VAL A 89 -10.88 -2.46 4.83
C VAL A 89 -10.84 -1.57 6.06
N VAL A 90 -9.87 -0.66 6.12
CA VAL A 90 -9.65 0.32 7.19
C VAL A 90 -10.94 1.03 7.61
N ASP A 91 -11.10 1.22 8.92
CA ASP A 91 -12.15 2.03 9.51
C ASP A 91 -11.57 2.95 10.60
N PRO A 92 -11.76 4.28 10.50
CA PRO A 92 -12.56 5.00 9.49
C PRO A 92 -11.93 5.10 8.10
N LEU A 93 -12.72 5.45 7.07
CA LEU A 93 -12.20 5.63 5.68
C LEU A 93 -11.23 6.80 5.54
N PHE A 94 -11.32 7.80 6.42
CA PHE A 94 -10.43 8.97 6.48
C PHE A 94 -9.93 9.11 7.91
N PHE A 95 -8.63 9.30 8.08
CA PHE A 95 -7.96 9.33 9.37
C PHE A 95 -6.80 10.33 9.36
N PRO A 96 -6.24 10.72 10.51
CA PRO A 96 -5.11 11.65 10.55
C PRO A 96 -3.97 11.17 9.65
N GLY A 97 -3.52 12.05 8.75
CA GLY A 97 -2.43 11.78 7.81
C GLY A 97 -2.78 11.03 6.52
N SER A 98 -3.95 10.36 6.39
CA SER A 98 -4.27 9.61 5.15
C SER A 98 -5.74 9.17 5.02
N ASP A 99 -6.04 8.36 4.01
CA ASP A 99 -7.34 7.74 3.79
C ASP A 99 -7.21 6.37 3.09
N ILE A 100 -8.31 5.63 3.00
CA ILE A 100 -8.36 4.30 2.35
C ILE A 100 -7.83 4.32 0.90
N GLY A 101 -7.95 5.45 0.20
CA GLY A 101 -7.50 5.57 -1.18
C GLY A 101 -5.98 5.66 -1.28
N GLU A 102 -5.37 6.58 -0.53
CA GLU A 102 -3.91 6.69 -0.48
C GLU A 102 -3.28 5.40 0.09
N LEU A 103 -3.90 4.81 1.12
CA LEU A 103 -3.52 3.52 1.68
C LEU A 103 -3.49 2.41 0.62
N ALA A 104 -4.56 2.28 -0.18
CA ALA A 104 -4.66 1.24 -1.19
C ALA A 104 -3.57 1.32 -2.27
N ILE A 105 -3.10 2.53 -2.57
CA ILE A 105 -2.03 2.75 -3.53
C ILE A 105 -0.67 2.47 -2.89
N ASN A 106 -0.41 3.08 -1.73
CA ASN A 106 0.89 2.99 -1.07
C ASN A 106 1.19 1.58 -0.58
N GLY A 107 0.23 0.86 0.01
CA GLY A 107 0.43 -0.52 0.49
C GLY A 107 0.84 -1.47 -0.64
N THR A 108 0.10 -1.49 -1.74
CA THR A 108 0.42 -2.35 -2.90
C THR A 108 1.74 -1.96 -3.57
N ILE A 109 2.10 -0.67 -3.55
CA ILE A 109 3.42 -0.21 -3.99
C ILE A 109 4.51 -0.73 -3.06
N ASN A 110 4.27 -0.73 -1.75
CA ASN A 110 5.24 -1.15 -0.74
C ASN A 110 5.51 -2.64 -0.81
N ASP A 111 4.49 -3.48 -1.00
CA ASP A 111 4.62 -4.91 -1.30
C ASP A 111 5.56 -5.19 -2.49
N LEU A 112 5.38 -4.44 -3.58
CA LEU A 112 6.26 -4.54 -4.75
C LEU A 112 7.67 -4.07 -4.40
N ALA A 113 7.78 -2.92 -3.74
CA ALA A 113 9.06 -2.31 -3.39
C ALA A 113 9.91 -3.23 -2.51
N VAL A 114 9.33 -3.91 -1.51
CA VAL A 114 10.09 -4.76 -0.58
C VAL A 114 10.67 -6.01 -1.25
N SER A 115 10.14 -6.42 -2.42
CA SER A 115 10.78 -7.43 -3.28
C SER A 115 11.94 -6.89 -4.13
N GLY A 116 12.19 -5.58 -4.07
CA GLY A 116 13.14 -4.86 -4.92
C GLY A 116 12.58 -4.49 -6.29
N ALA A 117 11.28 -4.75 -6.54
CA ALA A 117 10.66 -4.40 -7.80
C ALA A 117 10.48 -2.89 -7.94
N LYS A 118 10.65 -2.38 -9.16
CA LYS A 118 10.14 -1.07 -9.57
C LYS A 118 8.64 -1.21 -9.87
N PRO A 119 7.73 -0.61 -9.08
CA PRO A 119 6.30 -0.61 -9.36
C PRO A 119 6.01 0.16 -10.66
N LEU A 120 5.06 -0.31 -11.45
CA LEU A 120 4.70 0.34 -12.72
C LEU A 120 3.20 0.53 -12.88
N TYR A 121 2.43 -0.52 -12.63
CA TYR A 121 1.00 -0.54 -12.94
C TYR A 121 0.20 -1.17 -11.81
N LEU A 122 -0.97 -0.59 -11.55
CA LEU A 122 -1.93 -1.07 -10.56
C LEU A 122 -3.29 -1.34 -11.23
N THR A 123 -4.04 -2.27 -10.66
CA THR A 123 -5.48 -2.42 -10.85
C THR A 123 -6.21 -1.81 -9.65
N CYS A 124 -7.47 -1.40 -9.84
CA CYS A 124 -8.31 -0.89 -8.75
C CYS A 124 -9.71 -1.49 -8.83
N SER A 125 -10.04 -2.39 -7.91
CA SER A 125 -11.39 -2.92 -7.73
C SER A 125 -12.04 -2.31 -6.49
N VAL A 126 -13.28 -1.85 -6.61
CA VAL A 126 -14.03 -1.28 -5.48
C VAL A 126 -15.31 -2.07 -5.21
N ILE A 127 -15.59 -2.30 -3.92
CA ILE A 127 -16.85 -2.85 -3.44
C ILE A 127 -17.55 -1.75 -2.63
N LEU A 128 -18.65 -1.26 -3.15
CA LEU A 128 -19.40 -0.11 -2.63
C LEU A 128 -20.67 -0.60 -1.94
N GLU A 129 -20.96 -0.05 -0.77
CA GLU A 129 -22.27 -0.20 -0.14
C GLU A 129 -23.29 0.76 -0.77
N GLU A 130 -24.49 0.27 -1.07
CA GLU A 130 -25.62 1.12 -1.41
C GLU A 130 -25.87 2.18 -0.33
N GLY A 131 -25.96 3.45 -0.73
CA GLY A 131 -26.13 4.57 0.19
C GLY A 131 -24.83 5.28 0.55
N LEU A 132 -23.66 4.82 0.11
CA LEU A 132 -22.42 5.60 0.22
C LEU A 132 -22.55 6.95 -0.51
N PRO A 133 -22.18 8.09 0.09
CA PRO A 133 -22.16 9.36 -0.62
C PRO A 133 -21.19 9.34 -1.81
N VAL A 134 -21.65 9.78 -2.98
CA VAL A 134 -20.81 9.85 -4.19
C VAL A 134 -19.60 10.76 -3.97
N GLU A 135 -19.75 11.82 -3.17
CA GLU A 135 -18.64 12.74 -2.88
C GLU A 135 -17.55 12.08 -2.03
N THR A 136 -17.91 11.14 -1.15
CA THR A 136 -16.92 10.32 -0.44
C THR A 136 -16.08 9.51 -1.43
N LEU A 137 -16.73 8.86 -2.40
CA LEU A 137 -16.04 8.09 -3.43
C LEU A 137 -15.15 8.97 -4.32
N ARG A 138 -15.60 10.18 -4.69
CA ARG A 138 -14.78 11.14 -5.45
C ARG A 138 -13.54 11.59 -4.68
N ARG A 139 -13.67 11.82 -3.37
CA ARG A 139 -12.52 12.17 -2.52
C ARG A 139 -11.49 11.04 -2.47
N VAL A 140 -11.95 9.80 -2.27
CA VAL A 140 -11.09 8.61 -2.28
C VAL A 140 -10.40 8.44 -3.64
N ALA A 141 -11.14 8.54 -4.76
CA ALA A 141 -10.55 8.43 -6.09
C ALA A 141 -9.49 9.51 -6.38
N ARG A 142 -9.70 10.75 -5.91
CA ARG A 142 -8.71 11.83 -6.01
C ARG A 142 -7.47 11.56 -5.16
N SER A 143 -7.66 10.98 -3.97
CA SER A 143 -6.56 10.57 -3.11
C SER A 143 -5.69 9.49 -3.79
N MET A 144 -6.34 8.45 -4.33
CA MET A 144 -5.67 7.41 -5.12
C MET A 144 -4.90 7.98 -6.32
N GLN A 145 -5.52 8.91 -7.07
CA GLN A 145 -4.87 9.58 -8.19
C GLN A 145 -3.59 10.30 -7.74
N THR A 146 -3.68 11.06 -6.64
CA THR A 146 -2.56 11.85 -6.11
C THR A 146 -1.42 10.95 -5.67
N ALA A 147 -1.72 9.86 -4.94
CA ALA A 147 -0.73 8.86 -4.53
C ALA A 147 -0.07 8.17 -5.73
N ALA A 148 -0.86 7.75 -6.72
CA ALA A 148 -0.34 7.10 -7.93
C ALA A 148 0.57 8.03 -8.74
N GLN A 149 0.18 9.30 -8.90
CA GLN A 149 1.00 10.31 -9.57
C GLN A 149 2.29 10.60 -8.82
N LYS A 150 2.23 10.75 -7.49
CA LYS A 150 3.41 10.97 -6.64
C LYS A 150 4.41 9.82 -6.76
N ALA A 151 3.92 8.59 -6.88
CA ALA A 151 4.75 7.39 -7.05
C ALA A 151 5.11 7.07 -8.51
N GLY A 152 4.61 7.84 -9.49
CA GLY A 152 4.86 7.59 -10.91
C GLY A 152 4.30 6.25 -11.43
N VAL A 153 3.24 5.71 -10.81
CA VAL A 153 2.55 4.49 -11.26
C VAL A 153 1.22 4.83 -11.94
N GLN A 154 0.70 3.90 -12.74
CA GLN A 154 -0.57 4.07 -13.44
C GLN A 154 -1.60 3.03 -13.01
N ILE A 155 -2.83 3.47 -12.75
CA ILE A 155 -3.97 2.57 -12.57
C ILE A 155 -4.55 2.27 -13.96
N VAL A 156 -4.42 1.03 -14.41
CA VAL A 156 -4.61 0.67 -15.84
C VAL A 156 -5.86 -0.15 -16.13
N THR A 157 -6.46 -0.74 -15.10
CA THR A 157 -7.75 -1.45 -15.19
C THR A 157 -8.40 -1.49 -13.81
N GLY A 158 -9.67 -1.89 -13.75
CA GLY A 158 -10.40 -1.92 -12.51
C GLY A 158 -11.76 -2.57 -12.60
N ASP A 159 -12.43 -2.65 -11.47
CA ASP A 159 -13.78 -3.19 -11.35
C ASP A 159 -14.59 -2.37 -10.34
N THR A 160 -15.91 -2.38 -10.49
CA THR A 160 -16.82 -1.70 -9.56
C THR A 160 -17.99 -2.61 -9.28
N LYS A 161 -18.19 -2.93 -8.00
CA LYS A 161 -19.36 -3.67 -7.51
C LYS A 161 -20.12 -2.83 -6.50
N VAL A 162 -21.44 -2.91 -6.56
CA VAL A 162 -22.33 -2.30 -5.57
C VAL A 162 -23.11 -3.41 -4.89
N VAL A 163 -23.02 -3.48 -3.57
CA VAL A 163 -23.77 -4.44 -2.73
C VAL A 163 -24.89 -3.74 -1.98
N ASN A 164 -25.86 -4.51 -1.51
CA ASN A 164 -26.95 -3.99 -0.69
C ASN A 164 -26.43 -3.38 0.62
N ARG A 165 -27.24 -2.50 1.21
CA ARG A 165 -27.00 -1.97 2.56
C ARG A 165 -26.79 -3.10 3.57
N GLY A 166 -25.78 -2.95 4.40
CA GLY A 166 -25.37 -3.91 5.42
C GLY A 166 -24.54 -5.09 4.90
N CYS A 167 -24.29 -5.22 3.59
CA CYS A 167 -23.47 -6.31 3.03
C CYS A 167 -21.97 -5.97 2.93
N ALA A 168 -21.62 -4.69 2.97
CA ALA A 168 -20.26 -4.17 3.13
C ALA A 168 -20.34 -2.94 4.03
N ASP A 169 -19.29 -2.63 4.80
CA ASP A 169 -19.23 -1.38 5.57
C ASP A 169 -18.65 -0.28 4.69
N LYS A 170 -19.53 0.53 4.08
CA LYS A 170 -19.20 1.70 3.24
C LYS A 170 -18.46 1.37 1.94
N LEU A 171 -17.16 1.10 2.00
CA LEU A 171 -16.27 0.96 0.83
C LEU A 171 -15.10 0.04 1.18
N PHE A 172 -14.87 -0.97 0.35
CA PHE A 172 -13.63 -1.74 0.34
C PHE A 172 -12.92 -1.56 -1.00
N ILE A 173 -11.59 -1.57 -0.97
CA ILE A 173 -10.75 -1.41 -2.16
C ILE A 173 -9.83 -2.61 -2.23
N ASN A 174 -9.72 -3.23 -3.40
CA ASN A 174 -8.64 -4.15 -3.72
C ASN A 174 -7.78 -3.51 -4.80
N THR A 175 -6.48 -3.53 -4.59
CA THR A 175 -5.50 -3.15 -5.60
C THR A 175 -4.60 -4.36 -5.84
N ALA A 176 -4.27 -4.59 -7.10
CA ALA A 176 -3.24 -5.54 -7.49
C ALA A 176 -2.19 -4.78 -8.27
N GLY A 177 -0.93 -5.10 -8.06
CA GLY A 177 0.18 -4.33 -8.60
C GLY A 177 1.20 -5.19 -9.29
N ILE A 178 1.68 -4.74 -10.44
CA ILE A 178 2.84 -5.33 -11.10
C ILE A 178 4.04 -4.39 -11.08
N GLY A 179 5.21 -4.97 -10.86
CA GLY A 179 6.50 -4.29 -10.92
C GLY A 179 7.56 -5.20 -11.51
N ILE A 180 8.71 -4.64 -11.86
CA ILE A 180 9.82 -5.41 -12.43
C ILE A 180 11.01 -5.38 -11.47
N ILE A 181 11.49 -6.56 -11.10
CA ILE A 181 12.68 -6.75 -10.28
C ILE A 181 13.91 -6.66 -11.19
N PRO A 182 14.85 -5.74 -10.92
CA PRO A 182 16.09 -5.64 -11.69
C PRO A 182 16.92 -6.93 -11.62
N THR A 183 17.67 -7.20 -12.69
CA THR A 183 18.59 -8.34 -12.73
C THR A 183 19.62 -8.25 -11.61
N GLY A 184 19.84 -9.38 -10.92
CA GLY A 184 20.80 -9.49 -9.82
C GLY A 184 20.27 -9.08 -8.43
N ILE A 185 19.03 -8.60 -8.32
CA ILE A 185 18.39 -8.33 -7.02
C ILE A 185 17.73 -9.61 -6.50
N ASP A 186 18.23 -10.17 -5.40
CA ASP A 186 17.65 -11.38 -4.79
C ASP A 186 17.36 -11.13 -3.31
N ILE A 187 16.17 -10.57 -3.04
CA ILE A 187 15.70 -10.27 -1.70
C ILE A 187 14.77 -11.39 -1.25
N SER A 188 15.12 -12.08 -0.18
CA SER A 188 14.37 -13.20 0.36
C SER A 188 14.74 -13.44 1.81
N ALA A 189 13.76 -13.72 2.67
CA ALA A 189 14.02 -14.11 4.06
C ALA A 189 14.97 -15.32 4.18
N ARG A 190 15.12 -16.14 3.14
CA ARG A 190 16.07 -17.28 3.10
C ARG A 190 17.53 -16.86 2.99
N ASN A 191 17.80 -15.63 2.59
CA ASN A 191 19.15 -15.09 2.44
C ASN A 191 19.69 -14.51 3.75
N ILE A 192 18.84 -14.42 4.78
CA ILE A 192 19.21 -13.94 6.12
C ILE A 192 20.23 -14.90 6.75
N GLN A 193 21.26 -14.35 7.35
CA GLN A 193 22.33 -15.11 8.00
C GLN A 193 22.78 -14.46 9.32
N PRO A 194 23.35 -15.25 10.26
CA PRO A 194 23.94 -14.71 11.47
C PRO A 194 24.98 -13.62 11.20
N GLY A 195 24.94 -12.55 11.99
CA GLY A 195 25.79 -11.37 11.82
C GLY A 195 25.17 -10.27 10.96
N ASP A 196 24.08 -10.54 10.24
CA ASP A 196 23.32 -9.48 9.59
C ASP A 196 22.74 -8.50 10.61
N ILE A 197 22.52 -7.27 10.17
CA ILE A 197 21.93 -6.20 10.97
C ILE A 197 20.51 -5.88 10.50
N ILE A 198 19.67 -5.45 11.43
CA ILE A 198 18.27 -5.11 11.18
C ILE A 198 18.10 -3.59 11.21
N ILE A 199 17.51 -3.01 10.17
CA ILE A 199 17.24 -1.57 10.05
C ILE A 199 15.75 -1.34 9.83
N VAL A 200 15.21 -0.29 10.45
CA VAL A 200 13.91 0.30 10.09
C VAL A 200 14.10 1.71 9.56
N ASN A 201 13.17 2.20 8.73
CA ASN A 201 13.28 3.53 8.11
C ASN A 201 12.75 4.70 8.97
N GLY A 202 12.12 4.44 10.10
CA GLY A 202 11.66 5.50 11.00
C GLY A 202 10.81 4.98 12.16
N GLU A 203 10.15 5.90 12.85
CA GLU A 203 9.29 5.63 14.01
C GLU A 203 8.24 4.55 13.74
N ILE A 204 8.01 3.61 14.65
CA ILE A 204 6.98 2.56 14.47
C ILE A 204 5.74 2.83 15.33
N GLY A 205 4.61 2.29 14.89
CA GLY A 205 3.31 2.32 15.56
C GLY A 205 2.41 3.51 15.22
N ASN A 206 2.92 4.49 14.44
CA ASN A 206 2.19 5.72 14.14
C ASN A 206 0.83 5.46 13.46
N HIS A 207 0.78 4.59 12.45
CA HIS A 207 -0.48 4.30 11.76
C HIS A 207 -1.52 3.65 12.67
N GLY A 208 -1.15 2.59 13.39
CA GLY A 208 -2.08 1.95 14.32
C GLY A 208 -2.61 2.90 15.40
N THR A 209 -1.76 3.79 15.91
CA THR A 209 -2.18 4.82 16.85
C THR A 209 -3.08 5.88 16.19
N ALA A 210 -2.80 6.32 14.96
CA ALA A 210 -3.65 7.27 14.24
C ALA A 210 -5.07 6.71 14.00
N ILE A 211 -5.20 5.42 13.68
CA ILE A 211 -6.50 4.75 13.53
C ILE A 211 -7.25 4.69 14.85
N LEU A 212 -6.57 4.35 15.95
CA LEU A 212 -7.16 4.33 17.30
C LEU A 212 -7.73 5.69 17.69
N ILE A 213 -6.98 6.77 17.45
CA ILE A 213 -7.42 8.14 17.71
C ILE A 213 -8.63 8.48 16.83
N ALA A 214 -8.58 8.12 15.54
CA ALA A 214 -9.64 8.42 14.58
C ALA A 214 -10.97 7.72 14.92
N ARG A 215 -10.93 6.57 15.59
CA ARG A 215 -12.12 5.87 16.10
C ARG A 215 -12.79 6.62 17.27
N GLY A 216 -12.07 7.55 17.90
CA GLY A 216 -12.60 8.35 19.01
C GLY A 216 -12.86 7.52 20.27
N GLU A 217 -12.36 6.30 20.33
CA GLU A 217 -12.42 5.47 21.52
C GLU A 217 -11.49 6.09 22.57
N LEU A 218 -12.01 6.37 23.76
CA LEU A 218 -11.25 6.84 24.94
C LEU A 218 -10.81 8.31 24.97
N ALA A 219 -11.34 9.16 24.07
CA ALA A 219 -11.11 10.61 24.07
C ALA A 219 -9.61 11.01 24.14
N LEU A 220 -8.76 10.21 23.50
CA LEU A 220 -7.35 10.50 23.34
C LEU A 220 -7.19 11.67 22.37
N ASP A 221 -6.55 12.75 22.82
CA ASP A 221 -6.19 13.89 21.99
C ASP A 221 -4.66 13.92 21.86
N CYS A 222 -4.15 13.45 20.73
CA CYS A 222 -2.73 13.54 20.43
C CYS A 222 -2.49 13.72 18.92
N ASP A 223 -1.45 14.49 18.61
CA ASP A 223 -1.05 14.84 17.26
C ASP A 223 -0.17 13.73 16.64
N ILE A 224 -0.83 12.60 16.33
CA ILE A 224 -0.25 11.48 15.60
C ILE A 224 -1.00 11.29 14.30
N GLU A 225 -0.25 11.38 13.21
CA GLU A 225 -0.71 11.06 11.86
C GLU A 225 -0.22 9.67 11.45
N SER A 226 -1.01 9.02 10.60
CA SER A 226 -0.61 7.81 9.87
C SER A 226 0.69 8.07 9.11
N ASP A 227 1.57 7.07 9.10
CA ASP A 227 2.83 7.14 8.36
C ASP A 227 2.72 6.68 6.90
N CYS A 228 1.48 6.44 6.42
CA CYS A 228 1.16 5.93 5.09
C CYS A 228 1.91 6.69 3.99
N GLN A 229 2.79 5.99 3.28
CA GLN A 229 3.53 6.54 2.15
C GLN A 229 4.13 5.43 1.27
N ALA A 230 4.32 5.74 -0.01
CA ALA A 230 5.05 4.86 -0.91
C ALA A 230 6.56 4.84 -0.58
N LEU A 231 7.16 3.64 -0.56
CA LEU A 231 8.55 3.40 -0.15
C LEU A 231 9.48 3.01 -1.30
N HIS A 232 8.96 2.83 -2.52
CA HIS A 232 9.75 2.39 -3.69
C HIS A 232 10.99 3.27 -3.98
N ASP A 233 10.91 4.58 -3.81
CA ASP A 233 12.08 5.48 -3.99
C ASP A 233 13.13 5.32 -2.88
N LEU A 234 12.68 5.06 -1.65
CA LEU A 234 13.58 4.74 -0.54
C LEU A 234 14.27 3.40 -0.81
N VAL A 235 13.53 2.39 -1.27
CA VAL A 235 14.10 1.09 -1.64
C VAL A 235 15.10 1.23 -2.78
N ALA A 236 14.78 2.01 -3.83
CA ALA A 236 15.73 2.29 -4.90
C ALA A 236 17.03 2.94 -4.38
N THR A 237 16.91 3.85 -3.40
CA THR A 237 18.06 4.48 -2.73
C THR A 237 18.91 3.48 -1.96
N ILE A 238 18.27 2.53 -1.26
CA ILE A 238 18.93 1.44 -0.54
C ILE A 238 19.66 0.52 -1.52
N LEU A 239 18.97 0.03 -2.55
CA LEU A 239 19.53 -0.92 -3.52
C LEU A 239 20.67 -0.33 -4.36
N LYS A 240 20.65 0.98 -4.62
CA LYS A 240 21.79 1.67 -5.25
C LYS A 240 23.05 1.61 -4.38
N THR A 241 22.89 1.61 -3.06
CA THR A 241 24.00 1.56 -2.09
C THR A 241 24.43 0.13 -1.79
N CYS A 242 23.47 -0.78 -1.63
CA CYS A 242 23.69 -2.19 -1.36
C CYS A 242 22.71 -3.02 -2.19
N PRO A 243 23.12 -3.54 -3.36
CA PRO A 243 22.28 -4.44 -4.16
C PRO A 243 22.01 -5.79 -3.47
N ASN A 244 22.92 -6.21 -2.57
CA ASN A 244 22.85 -7.47 -1.84
C ASN A 244 22.15 -7.30 -0.48
N ILE A 245 20.93 -6.76 -0.49
CA ILE A 245 20.04 -6.82 0.67
C ILE A 245 19.55 -8.26 0.81
N HIS A 246 19.66 -8.83 2.00
CA HIS A 246 19.25 -10.21 2.22
C HIS A 246 17.73 -10.32 2.30
N ALA A 247 17.08 -9.50 3.14
CA ALA A 247 15.63 -9.49 3.25
C ALA A 247 15.08 -8.08 3.43
N MET A 248 13.86 -7.87 2.96
CA MET A 248 13.11 -6.65 3.18
C MET A 248 11.63 -7.00 3.25
N ARG A 249 10.89 -6.34 4.16
CA ARG A 249 9.44 -6.48 4.28
C ARG A 249 8.87 -5.20 4.87
N ASP A 250 7.66 -4.83 4.49
CA ASP A 250 6.91 -3.76 5.13
C ASP A 250 6.29 -4.25 6.46
N ALA A 251 6.12 -3.33 7.42
CA ALA A 251 5.70 -3.66 8.77
C ALA A 251 4.21 -3.36 9.00
N THR A 252 3.34 -3.90 8.13
CA THR A 252 1.88 -3.72 8.16
C THR A 252 1.23 -4.54 9.28
N ARG A 253 0.38 -5.52 8.98
CA ARG A 253 -0.37 -6.27 10.01
C ARG A 253 0.56 -7.10 10.90
N GLY A 254 0.31 -7.04 12.21
CA GLY A 254 1.19 -7.61 13.23
C GLY A 254 2.50 -6.85 13.47
N GLY A 255 2.72 -5.75 12.73
CA GLY A 255 3.81 -4.81 12.96
C GLY A 255 5.21 -5.39 12.79
N LEU A 256 6.17 -4.71 13.41
CA LEU A 256 7.58 -5.11 13.41
C LEU A 256 7.77 -6.52 14.01
N ALA A 257 7.04 -6.86 15.07
CA ALA A 257 7.14 -8.13 15.77
C ALA A 257 6.84 -9.33 14.86
N THR A 258 5.73 -9.28 14.10
CA THR A 258 5.36 -10.38 13.20
C THR A 258 6.37 -10.54 12.07
N VAL A 259 6.81 -9.44 11.43
CA VAL A 259 7.81 -9.49 10.36
C VAL A 259 9.10 -10.18 10.82
N LEU A 260 9.59 -9.81 12.00
CA LEU A 260 10.82 -10.39 12.55
C LEU A 260 10.66 -11.85 12.93
N ASN A 261 9.51 -12.25 13.47
CA ASN A 261 9.23 -13.66 13.76
C ASN A 261 9.17 -14.49 12.47
N GLU A 262 8.55 -13.99 11.41
CA GLU A 262 8.55 -14.65 10.10
C GLU A 262 9.95 -14.79 9.51
N PHE A 263 10.80 -13.77 9.65
CA PHE A 263 12.22 -13.83 9.27
C PHE A 263 12.98 -14.88 10.08
N ALA A 264 12.86 -14.86 11.41
CA ALA A 264 13.52 -15.81 12.29
C ALA A 264 13.14 -17.26 11.95
N LEU A 265 11.86 -17.53 11.71
CA LEU A 265 11.34 -18.85 11.33
C LEU A 265 11.80 -19.29 9.93
N THR A 266 11.69 -18.40 8.94
CA THR A 266 12.01 -18.74 7.54
C THR A 266 13.50 -19.00 7.34
N ALA A 267 14.36 -18.21 7.99
CA ALA A 267 15.81 -18.35 7.93
C ALA A 267 16.36 -19.37 8.93
N ASN A 268 15.54 -19.81 9.89
CA ASN A 268 15.94 -20.68 10.99
C ASN A 268 17.12 -20.09 11.80
N VAL A 269 16.98 -18.82 12.20
CA VAL A 269 17.96 -18.03 12.97
C VAL A 269 17.28 -17.37 14.17
N GLY A 270 18.06 -16.88 15.13
CA GLY A 270 17.55 -16.01 16.18
C GLY A 270 17.68 -14.54 15.79
N ILE A 271 16.90 -13.68 16.45
CA ILE A 271 17.00 -12.22 16.30
C ILE A 271 17.17 -11.59 17.67
N CYS A 272 18.10 -10.65 17.82
CA CYS A 272 18.27 -9.85 19.02
C CYS A 272 18.02 -8.37 18.72
N LEU A 273 16.94 -7.83 19.28
CA LEU A 273 16.59 -6.42 19.20
C LEU A 273 17.12 -5.66 20.42
N ASN A 274 17.44 -4.39 20.22
CA ASN A 274 17.76 -3.44 21.29
C ASN A 274 16.62 -2.44 21.44
N GLU A 275 15.88 -2.53 22.54
CA GLU A 275 14.69 -1.70 22.82
C GLU A 275 14.97 -0.20 22.67
N ASN A 276 16.09 0.28 23.20
CA ASN A 276 16.46 1.70 23.15
C ASN A 276 16.79 2.20 21.73
N SER A 277 17.01 1.30 20.79
CA SER A 277 17.35 1.65 19.40
C SER A 277 16.12 1.72 18.50
N ILE A 278 14.97 1.20 18.96
CA ILE A 278 13.73 1.19 18.19
C ILE A 278 13.10 2.59 18.27
N PRO A 279 12.98 3.32 17.15
CA PRO A 279 12.39 4.65 17.18
C PRO A 279 10.88 4.52 17.41
N ILE A 280 10.39 5.04 18.54
CA ILE A 280 8.97 5.08 18.88
C ILE A 280 8.69 6.46 19.46
N ARG A 281 7.63 7.12 18.99
CA ARG A 281 7.21 8.43 19.55
C ARG A 281 6.73 8.25 20.98
N GLU A 282 7.04 9.23 21.83
CA GLU A 282 6.53 9.27 23.21
C GLU A 282 5.00 9.18 23.25
N GLN A 283 4.31 9.86 22.32
CA GLN A 283 2.86 9.80 22.24
C GLN A 283 2.34 8.40 21.87
N VAL A 284 3.04 7.67 20.99
CA VAL A 284 2.69 6.28 20.64
C VAL A 284 2.86 5.38 21.86
N ASN A 285 3.99 5.51 22.58
CA ASN A 285 4.20 4.79 23.84
C ASN A 285 3.11 5.11 24.86
N GLY A 286 2.76 6.39 25.03
CA GLY A 286 1.70 6.81 25.95
C GLY A 286 0.34 6.17 25.62
N VAL A 287 -0.03 6.11 24.34
CA VAL A 287 -1.26 5.42 23.92
C VAL A 287 -1.17 3.92 24.18
N CYS A 288 -0.06 3.27 23.82
CA CYS A 288 0.14 1.84 24.05
C CYS A 288 0.04 1.48 25.54
N GLU A 289 0.66 2.27 26.42
CA GLU A 289 0.61 2.07 27.87
C GLU A 289 -0.81 2.18 28.43
N ILE A 290 -1.58 3.19 28.00
CA ILE A 290 -2.98 3.37 28.44
C ILE A 290 -3.86 2.18 28.02
N LEU A 291 -3.61 1.63 26.84
CA LEU A 291 -4.44 0.58 26.23
C LEU A 291 -3.95 -0.84 26.51
N GLY A 292 -2.78 -1.00 27.12
CA GLY A 292 -2.13 -2.30 27.28
C GLY A 292 -1.72 -2.93 25.94
N LEU A 293 -1.38 -2.10 24.96
CA LEU A 293 -0.86 -2.52 23.65
C LEU A 293 0.67 -2.47 23.66
N ASP A 294 1.30 -3.14 22.69
CA ASP A 294 2.75 -3.08 22.49
C ASP A 294 3.01 -2.49 21.09
N PRO A 295 3.75 -1.37 20.98
CA PRO A 295 3.99 -0.67 19.72
C PRO A 295 4.67 -1.54 18.65
N LEU A 296 5.37 -2.61 19.04
CA LEU A 296 5.99 -3.54 18.09
C LEU A 296 4.96 -4.29 17.24
N TYR A 297 3.71 -4.38 17.68
CA TYR A 297 2.63 -5.09 16.98
C TYR A 297 1.66 -4.16 16.25
N LEU A 298 1.79 -2.85 16.44
CA LEU A 298 0.98 -1.88 15.73
C LEU A 298 1.38 -1.82 14.27
N ALA A 299 0.37 -1.77 13.40
CA ALA A 299 0.59 -1.68 11.96
C ALA A 299 1.23 -0.34 11.56
N ASN A 300 2.03 -0.41 10.49
CA ASN A 300 2.72 0.70 9.86
C ASN A 300 2.46 0.66 8.35
N GLU A 301 2.18 1.80 7.73
CA GLU A 301 1.82 1.89 6.31
C GLU A 301 2.84 2.68 5.48
N GLY A 302 3.97 3.01 6.12
CA GLY A 302 5.12 3.66 5.50
C GLY A 302 6.44 3.23 6.13
N LYS A 303 6.49 1.99 6.64
CA LYS A 303 7.70 1.45 7.27
C LYS A 303 8.08 0.11 6.70
N LEU A 304 9.38 -0.10 6.58
CA LEU A 304 10.02 -1.32 6.15
C LEU A 304 11.09 -1.76 7.13
N VAL A 305 11.31 -3.06 7.18
CA VAL A 305 12.35 -3.77 7.91
C VAL A 305 13.34 -4.30 6.88
N ILE A 306 14.62 -4.03 7.09
CA ILE A 306 15.71 -4.47 6.21
C ILE A 306 16.63 -5.36 7.02
N VAL A 307 17.05 -6.48 6.42
CA VAL A 307 18.15 -7.31 6.91
C VAL A 307 19.28 -7.25 5.90
N ALA A 308 20.46 -6.80 6.35
CA ALA A 308 21.59 -6.52 5.48
C ALA A 308 22.93 -6.96 6.09
N PRO A 309 23.98 -7.17 5.27
CA PRO A 309 25.33 -7.43 5.77
C PRO A 309 25.84 -6.31 6.70
N GLN A 310 26.46 -6.69 7.81
CA GLN A 310 26.97 -5.76 8.82
C GLN A 310 27.92 -4.70 8.23
N GLU A 311 28.78 -5.08 7.29
CA GLU A 311 29.75 -4.20 6.65
C GLU A 311 29.12 -3.12 5.77
N LYS A 312 27.82 -3.23 5.45
CA LYS A 312 27.05 -2.24 4.68
C LYS A 312 26.12 -1.40 5.54
N ALA A 313 26.00 -1.70 6.84
CA ALA A 313 25.09 -1.05 7.78
C ALA A 313 25.14 0.47 7.73
N ASP A 314 26.31 1.06 7.97
CA ASP A 314 26.48 2.51 8.05
C ASP A 314 26.23 3.22 6.71
N ALA A 315 26.61 2.57 5.60
CA ALA A 315 26.38 3.09 4.26
C ALA A 315 24.88 3.13 3.92
N ILE A 316 24.16 2.03 4.21
CA ILE A 316 22.71 1.95 4.02
C ILE A 316 22.01 2.99 4.91
N LEU A 317 22.35 3.05 6.19
CA LEU A 317 21.77 3.99 7.14
C LEU A 317 21.98 5.45 6.71
N SER A 318 23.19 5.78 6.25
CA SER A 318 23.51 7.11 5.73
C SER A 318 22.70 7.44 4.47
N ALA A 319 22.58 6.48 3.54
CA ALA A 319 21.78 6.67 2.33
C ALA A 319 20.28 6.87 2.66
N MET A 320 19.71 6.06 3.54
CA MET A 320 18.32 6.20 3.99
C MET A 320 18.05 7.57 4.61
N LYS A 321 18.97 8.09 5.43
CA LYS A 321 18.82 9.41 6.07
C LYS A 321 18.85 10.59 5.10
N THR A 322 19.33 10.41 3.87
CA THR A 322 19.21 11.44 2.81
C THR A 322 17.80 11.50 2.20
N HIS A 323 17.01 10.44 2.35
CA HIS A 323 15.67 10.34 1.80
C HIS A 323 14.61 10.80 2.82
N PRO A 324 13.56 11.54 2.40
CA PRO A 324 12.51 12.01 3.31
C PRO A 324 11.87 10.90 4.18
N ALA A 325 11.57 9.75 3.57
CA ALA A 325 10.98 8.58 4.23
C ALA A 325 11.96 7.79 5.13
N GLY A 326 13.25 8.17 5.16
CA GLY A 326 14.31 7.46 5.90
C GLY A 326 15.07 8.32 6.90
N LYS A 327 14.63 9.57 7.14
CA LYS A 327 15.32 10.54 8.03
C LYS A 327 15.58 10.00 9.44
N GLN A 328 14.65 9.18 9.94
CA GLN A 328 14.71 8.58 11.28
C GLN A 328 15.15 7.11 11.23
N ALA A 329 15.78 6.67 10.15
CA ALA A 329 16.24 5.30 10.04
C ALA A 329 17.20 4.95 11.19
N ALA A 330 17.07 3.73 11.69
CA ALA A 330 17.81 3.22 12.84
C ALA A 330 18.13 1.74 12.68
N ILE A 331 19.33 1.34 13.11
CA ILE A 331 19.69 -0.07 13.33
C ILE A 331 19.05 -0.48 14.65
N ILE A 332 18.20 -1.50 14.63
CA ILE A 332 17.38 -1.91 15.79
C ILE A 332 17.81 -3.24 16.40
N GLY A 333 18.69 -3.98 15.73
CA GLY A 333 19.10 -5.29 16.19
C GLY A 333 20.00 -6.02 15.21
N GLU A 334 20.25 -7.28 15.50
CA GLU A 334 21.11 -8.17 14.72
C GLU A 334 20.53 -9.59 14.65
N ILE A 335 20.95 -10.33 13.64
CA ILE A 335 20.66 -11.74 13.47
C ILE A 335 21.69 -12.54 14.25
N ILE A 336 21.23 -13.41 15.15
CA ILE A 336 22.06 -14.27 16.00
C ILE A 336 21.88 -15.74 15.60
N PRO A 337 22.87 -16.61 15.82
CA PRO A 337 22.75 -18.02 15.43
C PRO A 337 21.75 -18.81 16.28
N THR A 338 21.51 -18.41 17.53
CA THR A 338 20.66 -19.16 18.47
C THR A 338 19.99 -18.23 19.50
N PRO A 339 18.81 -18.57 20.02
CA PRO A 339 17.98 -19.72 19.65
C PRO A 339 17.23 -19.48 18.32
N PRO A 340 17.20 -20.46 17.40
CA PRO A 340 16.57 -20.29 16.10
C PRO A 340 15.05 -20.18 16.20
N GLY A 341 14.44 -19.36 15.35
CA GLY A 341 12.99 -19.13 15.32
C GLY A 341 12.46 -18.25 16.45
N ILE A 342 13.35 -17.57 17.20
CA ILE A 342 12.97 -16.72 18.35
C ILE A 342 13.49 -15.31 18.14
N VAL A 343 12.62 -14.32 18.43
CA VAL A 343 12.98 -12.91 18.53
C VAL A 343 13.12 -12.53 20.01
N LEU A 344 14.30 -12.07 20.39
CA LEU A 344 14.62 -11.54 21.71
C LEU A 344 14.64 -10.02 21.65
N LEU A 345 14.12 -9.38 22.68
CA LEU A 345 14.26 -7.95 22.92
C LEU A 345 15.08 -7.74 24.18
N LYS A 346 16.24 -7.11 24.02
CA LYS A 346 17.06 -6.62 25.12
C LYS A 346 16.49 -5.30 25.61
N THR A 347 16.01 -5.30 26.84
CA THR A 347 15.36 -4.14 27.44
C THR A 347 16.37 -3.06 27.81
N ALA A 348 15.86 -1.86 28.13
CA ALA A 348 16.69 -0.75 28.64
C ALA A 348 17.49 -1.11 29.90
N PHE A 349 17.04 -2.11 30.68
CA PHE A 349 17.70 -2.59 31.89
C PHE A 349 18.65 -3.77 31.64
N GLY A 350 18.81 -4.20 30.38
CA GLY A 350 19.69 -5.30 29.99
C GLY A 350 19.12 -6.70 30.21
N ALA A 351 17.84 -6.81 30.58
CA ALA A 351 17.12 -8.09 30.59
C ALA A 351 16.68 -8.47 29.17
N GLU A 352 16.43 -9.74 28.92
CA GLU A 352 15.93 -10.22 27.64
C GLU A 352 14.49 -10.75 27.82
N ARG A 353 13.59 -10.37 26.91
CA ARG A 353 12.26 -10.96 26.79
C ARG A 353 12.03 -11.50 25.38
N ILE A 354 11.16 -12.49 25.26
CA ILE A 354 10.73 -13.00 23.95
C ILE A 354 9.66 -12.06 23.39
N VAL A 355 9.80 -11.73 22.10
CA VAL A 355 8.78 -11.06 21.29
C VAL A 355 8.18 -12.13 20.37
N ASP A 356 7.04 -12.68 20.75
CA ASP A 356 6.39 -13.78 20.03
C ASP A 356 5.36 -13.25 19.01
N MET A 357 4.88 -14.09 18.11
CA MET A 357 3.77 -13.74 17.22
C MET A 357 2.44 -13.73 17.99
N LEU A 358 1.58 -12.74 17.73
CA LEU A 358 0.24 -12.72 18.32
C LEU A 358 -0.65 -13.82 17.73
N VAL A 359 -1.57 -14.34 18.54
CA VAL A 359 -2.60 -15.29 18.10
C VAL A 359 -3.62 -14.64 17.15
N GLY A 360 -3.82 -13.32 17.26
CA GLY A 360 -4.68 -12.53 16.38
C GLY A 360 -4.32 -11.05 16.43
N ASP A 361 -4.86 -10.27 15.50
CA ASP A 361 -4.64 -8.82 15.45
C ASP A 361 -5.17 -8.13 16.71
N GLN A 362 -4.40 -7.20 17.26
CA GLN A 362 -4.83 -6.38 18.40
C GLN A 362 -5.97 -5.43 18.01
N LEU A 363 -5.98 -4.98 16.76
CA LEU A 363 -6.86 -3.94 16.25
C LEU A 363 -7.51 -4.41 14.93
N PRO A 364 -8.80 -4.79 14.94
CA PRO A 364 -9.47 -5.17 13.71
C PRO A 364 -9.58 -3.96 12.77
N ARG A 365 -9.51 -4.21 11.45
CA ARG A 365 -9.73 -3.21 10.38
C ARG A 365 -8.79 -1.99 10.46
N ILE A 366 -7.51 -2.25 10.72
CA ILE A 366 -6.49 -1.21 10.80
C ILE A 366 -6.03 -0.76 9.40
N CYS A 367 -6.06 -1.65 8.40
CA CYS A 367 -5.68 -1.41 7.01
C CYS A 367 -6.77 -1.88 6.04
#